data_AF-A0A2V8V2J7-F1
#
_entry.id   AF-A0A2V8V2J7-F1
#
_cell.length_a   1.000
_cell.length_b   1.000
_cell.length_c   1.000
_cell.angle_alpha   90.00
_cell.angle_beta   90.00
_cell.angle_gamma   90.00
#
_symmetry.space_group_name_H-M   'P 1'
#
loop_
_entity.id
_entity.type
_entity.pdbx_description
1 polymer ?
#
loop_
_entity_poly.entity_id
_entity_poly.type
_entity_poly.pdbx_seq_one_letter_code
_entity_poly.pdbx_strand_id
1 'polypeptide(L)' 'MNEFHIGYIWNAVIFASLGLLIFVVAFVVVDKLTPYHLWNEIVHEHNTALAILVGAMSIGMCIIIAAAVH' A
#
# COMPACT_ATOMS: atom_id res chain seq x y z
N MET A 1 11.94 1.83 -36.20
CA MET A 1 12.67 2.00 -34.92
C MET A 1 12.25 3.30 -34.23
N ASN A 2 10.95 3.45 -33.92
CA ASN A 2 10.45 4.57 -33.12
C ASN A 2 9.16 4.18 -32.38
N GLU A 3 9.14 2.99 -31.78
CA GLU A 3 7.97 2.39 -31.10
C GLU A 3 7.98 2.69 -29.59
N PHE A 4 8.75 3.68 -29.13
CA PHE A 4 8.60 4.22 -27.77
C PHE A 4 7.38 5.16 -27.76
N HIS A 5 6.19 4.57 -27.71
CA HIS A 5 4.97 5.31 -27.43
C HIS A 5 5.05 5.82 -25.98
N ILE A 6 5.55 7.04 -25.80
CA ILE A 6 5.61 7.76 -24.51
C ILE A 6 4.27 7.70 -23.77
N GLY A 7 3.15 7.56 -24.51
CA GLY A 7 1.81 7.38 -23.96
C GLY A 7 1.66 6.14 -23.05
N TYR A 8 2.35 5.02 -23.31
CA TYR A 8 2.29 3.85 -22.42
C TYR A 8 3.01 4.10 -21.10
N ILE A 9 4.14 4.80 -21.14
CA ILE A 9 4.90 5.18 -19.94
C ILE A 9 4.04 6.13 -19.09
N TRP A 10 3.37 7.09 -19.73
CA TRP A 10 2.47 8.02 -19.05
C TRP A 10 1.31 7.31 -18.35
N ASN A 11 0.63 6.37 -19.04
CA ASN A 11 -0.40 5.55 -18.42
C ASN A 11 0.14 4.70 -17.27
N ALA A 12 1.29 4.05 -17.43
CA ALA A 12 1.90 3.24 -16.39
C ALA A 12 2.19 4.06 -15.12
N VAL A 13 2.69 5.28 -15.26
CA VAL A 13 2.95 6.19 -14.12
C VAL A 13 1.64 6.62 -13.45
N ILE A 14 0.59 6.90 -14.22
CA ILE A 14 -0.73 7.25 -13.67
C ILE A 14 -1.32 6.08 -12.88
N PHE A 15 -1.34 4.88 -13.43
CA PHE A 15 -1.89 3.71 -12.74
C PHE A 15 -1.06 3.32 -11.51
N ALA A 16 0.28 3.37 -11.61
CA ALA A 16 1.16 3.09 -10.47
C ALA A 16 0.98 4.10 -9.33
N SER A 17 0.89 5.39 -9.66
CA SER A 17 0.65 6.45 -8.67
C SER A 17 -0.75 6.36 -8.05
N LEU A 18 -1.78 6.02 -8.84
CA LEU A 18 -3.13 5.77 -8.34
C LEU A 18 -3.15 4.60 -7.36
N GLY A 19 -2.50 3.48 -7.69
CA GLY A 19 -2.38 2.32 -6.81
C GLY A 19 -1.68 2.65 -5.50
N LEU A 20 -0.58 3.40 -5.56
CA LEU A 20 0.12 3.88 -4.36
C LEU A 20 -0.76 4.78 -3.50
N LEU A 21 -1.54 5.67 -4.12
CA LEU A 21 -2.43 6.59 -3.41
C LEU A 21 -3.55 5.82 -2.70
N ILE A 22 -4.14 4.83 -3.36
CA ILE A 22 -5.14 3.93 -2.76
C ILE A 22 -4.54 3.16 -1.58
N PHE A 23 -3.31 2.65 -1.72
CA PHE A 23 -2.60 1.95 -0.64
C PHE A 23 -2.43 2.84 0.59
N VAL A 24 -1.98 4.09 0.41
CA VAL A 24 -1.81 5.04 1.53
C VAL A 24 -3.14 5.36 2.21
N VAL A 25 -4.20 5.60 1.43
CA VAL A 25 -5.54 5.87 1.99
C VAL A 25 -6.04 4.66 2.78
N ALA A 26 -5.91 3.46 2.24
CA ALA A 26 -6.33 2.24 2.92
C ALA A 26 -5.51 2.00 4.21
N PHE A 27 -4.21 2.24 4.18
CA PHE A 27 -3.34 2.15 5.35
C PHE A 27 -3.78 3.13 6.45
N VAL A 28 -4.07 4.39 6.10
CA VAL A 28 -4.57 5.40 7.07
C VAL A 28 -5.94 5.00 7.64
N VAL A 29 -6.81 4.41 6.82
CA VAL A 29 -8.12 3.90 7.29
C VAL A 29 -7.92 2.75 8.28
N VAL A 30 -7.00 1.83 8.01
CA VAL A 30 -6.66 0.72 8.92
C VAL A 30 -6.01 1.24 10.21
N ASP A 31 -5.09 2.18 10.13
CA ASP A 31 -4.44 2.82 11.28
C ASP A 31 -5.50 3.48 12.18
N LYS A 32 -6.48 4.17 11.59
CA LYS A 32 -7.59 4.77 12.34
C LYS A 32 -8.60 3.77 12.90
N LEU A 33 -8.82 2.65 12.19
CA LEU A 33 -9.67 1.55 12.65
C LEU A 33 -9.03 0.76 13.78
N THR A 34 -7.71 0.76 13.86
CA THR A 34 -6.94 0.09 14.91
C THR A 34 -6.70 1.12 16.02
N PRO A 35 -7.48 1.15 17.11
CA PRO A 35 -7.36 2.18 18.17
C PRO A 35 -6.05 2.10 18.99
N TYR A 36 -5.08 1.30 18.54
CA TYR A 36 -3.76 1.18 19.12
C TYR A 36 -2.81 2.19 18.50
N HIS A 37 -1.93 2.79 19.30
CA HIS A 37 -0.80 3.53 18.77
C HIS A 37 0.20 2.56 18.14
N LEU A 38 -0.04 2.18 16.88
CA LEU A 38 0.78 1.24 16.11
C LEU A 38 2.26 1.56 16.20
N TRP A 39 2.61 2.85 16.08
CA TRP A 39 4.00 3.30 16.23
C TRP A 39 4.56 3.04 17.64
N ASN A 40 3.77 3.30 18.69
CA ASN A 40 4.23 3.12 20.06
C ASN A 40 4.37 1.63 20.39
N GLU A 41 3.43 0.79 19.98
CA GLU A 41 3.46 -0.64 20.30
C GLU A 41 4.53 -1.41 19.50
N ILE A 42 4.73 -1.06 18.23
CA ILE A 42 5.72 -1.71 17.38
C ILE A 42 7.14 -1.27 17.76
N VAL A 43 7.35 0.02 18.03
CA VAL A 43 8.68 0.58 18.28
C VAL A 43 9.09 0.54 19.75
N HIS A 44 8.18 0.82 20.69
CA HIS A 44 8.51 0.87 22.12
C HIS A 44 8.21 -0.45 22.84
N GLU A 45 7.06 -1.07 22.58
CA GLU A 45 6.72 -2.36 23.22
C GLU A 45 7.26 -3.58 22.47
N HIS A 46 7.85 -3.39 21.27
CA HIS A 46 8.35 -4.48 20.42
C HIS A 46 7.29 -5.54 20.13
N ASN A 47 6.03 -5.13 19.95
CA ASN A 47 4.94 -6.05 19.67
C ASN A 47 5.03 -6.59 18.23
N THR A 48 5.72 -7.73 18.09
CA THR A 48 5.92 -8.42 16.81
C THR A 48 4.62 -8.92 16.19
N ALA A 49 3.60 -9.23 17.01
CA ALA A 49 2.30 -9.67 16.50
C ALA A 49 1.61 -8.57 15.71
N LEU A 50 1.63 -7.32 16.21
CA LEU A 50 1.11 -6.15 15.49
C LEU A 50 1.93 -5.84 14.24
N ALA A 51 3.27 -5.94 14.32
CA ALA A 51 4.12 -5.73 13.14
C ALA A 51 3.81 -6.75 12.02
N ILE A 52 3.60 -8.02 12.37
CA ILE A 52 3.23 -9.08 11.43
C ILE A 52 1.83 -8.82 10.87
N LEU A 53 0.87 -8.41 11.71
CA LEU A 53 -0.50 -8.07 11.27
C LEU A 53 -0.49 -6.95 10.23
N VAL A 54 0.22 -5.85 10.52
CA VAL A 54 0.35 -4.71 9.60
C VAL A 54 1.06 -5.12 8.31
N GLY A 55 2.12 -5.93 8.41
CA GLY A 55 2.82 -6.48 7.25
C GLY A 55 1.92 -7.35 6.38
N ALA A 56 1.14 -8.24 6.98
CA ALA A 56 0.19 -9.10 6.27
C ALA A 56 -0.94 -8.30 5.62
N MET A 57 -1.48 -7.29 6.31
CA MET A 57 -2.48 -6.38 5.75
C MET A 57 -1.92 -5.59 4.56
N SER A 58 -0.69 -5.08 4.68
CA SER A 58 0.02 -4.38 3.59
C SER A 58 0.16 -5.27 2.36
N ILE A 59 0.60 -6.52 2.52
CA ILE A 59 0.72 -7.49 1.43
C ILE A 59 -0.65 -7.76 0.79
N GLY A 60 -1.70 -7.98 1.60
CA GLY A 60 -3.05 -8.19 1.10
C GLY A 60 -3.58 -7.02 0.27
N MET A 61 -3.36 -5.78 0.74
CA MET A 61 -3.73 -4.57 0.00
C MET A 61 -2.99 -4.46 -1.34
N CYS A 62 -1.68 -4.72 -1.35
CA CYS A 62 -0.89 -4.72 -2.59
C CYS A 62 -1.43 -5.74 -3.61
N ILE A 63 -1.86 -6.92 -3.16
CA ILE A 63 -2.45 -7.95 -4.03
C ILE A 63 -3.79 -7.49 -4.61
N ILE A 64 -4.68 -6.91 -3.78
CA ILE A 64 -5.98 -6.39 -4.23
C ILE A 64 -5.78 -5.28 -5.27
N ILE A 65 -4.85 -4.37 -5.02
CA ILE A 65 -4.52 -3.27 -5.95
C ILE A 65 -3.95 -3.84 -7.25
N ALA A 66 -3.02 -4.79 -7.18
CA ALA A 66 -2.46 -5.43 -8.37
C ALA A 66 -3.54 -6.15 -9.22
N ALA A 67 -4.51 -6.81 -8.57
CA ALA A 67 -5.64 -7.44 -9.24
C ALA A 67 -6.61 -6.42 -9.87
N ALA A 68 -6.73 -5.23 -9.28
CA ALA A 68 -7.61 -4.17 -9.78
C ALA A 68 -6.99 -3.35 -10.92
N VAL A 69 -5.66 -3.32 -11.03
CA VAL A 69 -4.89 -2.55 -12.04
C VAL A 69 -4.54 -3.40 -13.28
N HIS A 70 -4.94 -4.68 -13.31
CA HIS A 70 -4.84 -5.55 -14.48
C HIS A 70 -5.93 -5.24 -15.52
#